data_AF-A0A843M524-F1
#
_entry.id   AF-A0A843M524-F1
#
_cell.length_a   1.000
_cell.length_b   1.000
_cell.length_c   1.000
_cell.angle_alpha   90.00
_cell.angle_beta   90.00
_cell.angle_gamma   90.00
#
_symmetry.space_group_name_H-M   'P 1'
#
loop_
_entity.id
_entity.type
_entity.pdbx_description
1 polymer ?
#
loop_
_entity_poly.entity_id
_entity_poly.type
_entity_poly.pdbx_seq_one_letter_code
_entity_poly.pdbx_strand_id
1 'polypeptide(L)'
;MDIFSAGDTAWVLVCSLLVLLMSIPAVAFFYGGLSKRKNVLNTMFLTFIAFSIVSVIWVIFGDQFAFGTPLLGGFIGSPSNFFLSGIGLDDL
;
A
#
# COMPACT_ATOMS: atom_id res chain seq x y z
N MET A 1 -18.55 -16.21 -18.76
CA MET A 1 -17.75 -16.66 -17.61
C MET A 1 -17.28 -15.38 -16.97
N ASP A 2 -17.83 -15.00 -15.82
CA ASP A 2 -17.46 -13.74 -15.18
C ASP A 2 -15.97 -13.81 -14.86
N ILE A 3 -15.18 -12.86 -15.40
CA ILE A 3 -13.73 -12.78 -15.20
C ILE A 3 -13.41 -12.59 -13.70
N PHE A 4 -14.37 -12.08 -12.93
CA PHE A 4 -14.27 -11.89 -11.48
C PHE A 4 -15.29 -12.75 -10.73
N SER A 5 -14.80 -13.48 -9.74
CA SER A 5 -15.61 -14.09 -8.70
C SER A 5 -15.89 -13.06 -7.61
N ALA A 6 -17.17 -12.77 -7.35
CA ALA A 6 -17.56 -11.84 -6.29
C ALA A 6 -17.03 -12.25 -4.90
N GLY A 7 -16.87 -13.56 -4.66
CA GLY A 7 -16.30 -14.08 -3.41
C GLY A 7 -14.82 -13.76 -3.27
N ASP A 8 -14.05 -13.91 -4.35
CA ASP A 8 -12.61 -13.65 -4.34
C ASP A 8 -12.34 -12.14 -4.24
N THR A 9 -13.11 -11.31 -4.95
CA THR A 9 -13.03 -9.86 -4.81
C THR A 9 -13.36 -9.42 -3.39
N ALA A 10 -14.44 -9.95 -2.79
CA ALA A 10 -14.79 -9.62 -1.40
C ALA A 10 -13.67 -10.03 -0.42
N TRP A 11 -13.07 -11.21 -0.63
CA TRP A 11 -11.98 -11.68 0.21
C TRP A 11 -10.73 -10.80 0.09
N VAL A 12 -10.32 -10.43 -1.13
CA VAL A 12 -9.17 -9.54 -1.34
C VAL A 12 -9.41 -8.18 -0.71
N LEU A 13 -10.62 -7.61 -0.83
CA LEU A 13 -10.97 -6.34 -0.18
C LEU A 13 -10.88 -6.42 1.34
N VAL A 14 -11.37 -7.51 1.94
CA VAL A 14 -11.25 -7.74 3.40
C VAL A 14 -9.78 -7.87 3.81
N CYS A 15 -8.97 -8.63 3.06
CA CYS A 15 -7.54 -8.75 3.30
C CYS A 15 -6.84 -7.39 3.23
N SER A 16 -7.13 -6.56 2.22
CA SER A 16 -6.57 -5.21 2.10
C SER A 16 -6.95 -4.32 3.29
N LEU A 17 -8.20 -4.38 3.76
CA LEU A 17 -8.64 -3.64 4.96
C LEU A 17 -7.91 -4.10 6.22
N LEU A 18 -7.70 -5.41 6.40
CA LEU A 18 -6.94 -5.95 7.52
C LEU A 18 -5.48 -5.48 7.50
N VAL A 19 -4.84 -5.43 6.32
CA VAL A 19 -3.48 -4.92 6.18
C VAL A 19 -3.43 -3.41 6.47
N LEU A 20 -4.41 -2.64 6.00
CA LEU A 20 -4.51 -1.21 6.32
C LEU A 20 -4.61 -0.97 7.82
N LEU A 21 -5.40 -1.80 8.53
CA LEU A 21 -5.53 -1.76 10.00
C LEU A 21 -4.18 -1.98 10.71
N MET A 22 -3.30 -2.83 10.17
CA MET A 22 -1.97 -3.06 10.75
C MET A 22 -1.13 -1.78 10.71
N SER A 23 -1.15 -1.04 9.61
CA SER A 23 -0.38 0.21 9.48
C SER A 23 -0.99 1.35 10.30
N ILE A 24 -2.30 1.58 10.18
CA ILE A 24 -3.05 2.58 10.96
C ILE A 24 -4.30 1.88 11.51
N PRO A 25 -4.49 1.71 12.82
CA PRO A 25 -3.78 2.34 13.94
C PRO A 25 -2.82 1.39 14.70
N ALA A 26 -2.68 0.12 14.30
CA ALA A 26 -2.01 -0.88 15.14
C ALA A 26 -0.53 -0.54 15.40
N VAL A 27 0.26 -0.22 14.37
CA VAL A 27 1.66 0.23 14.50
C VAL A 27 1.78 1.52 15.32
N ALA A 28 0.86 2.48 15.12
CA ALA A 28 0.84 3.74 15.87
C ALA A 28 0.62 3.51 17.38
N PHE A 29 -0.33 2.65 17.75
CA PHE A 29 -0.58 2.30 19.15
C PHE A 29 0.52 1.41 19.73
N PHE A 30 1.06 0.47 18.96
CA PHE A 30 2.11 -0.42 19.41
C PHE A 30 3.40 0.36 19.74
N TYR A 31 3.92 1.13 18.79
CA TYR A 31 5.13 1.93 19.03
C TYR A 31 4.87 3.15 19.90
N GLY A 32 3.67 3.74 19.84
CA GLY A 32 3.24 4.76 20.78
C GLY A 32 3.24 4.26 22.22
N GLY A 33 2.73 3.06 22.47
CA GLY A 33 2.67 2.43 23.80
C GLY A 33 4.03 2.03 24.36
N LEU A 34 5.00 1.67 23.50
CA LEU A 34 6.39 1.40 23.90
C LEU A 34 7.21 2.69 24.14
N SER A 35 6.75 3.82 23.61
CA SER A 35 7.47 5.09 23.72
C SER A 35 7.28 5.75 25.10
N LYS A 36 8.24 6.59 25.50
CA LYS A 36 8.12 7.40 26.73
C LYS A 36 6.91 8.32 26.62
N ARG A 37 6.16 8.53 27.71
CA ARG A 37 4.94 9.38 27.77
C ARG A 37 5.10 10.72 27.03
N LYS A 38 6.25 11.38 27.16
CA LYS A 38 6.53 12.67 26.51
C LYS A 38 6.66 12.63 24.97
N ASN A 39 6.89 11.44 24.40
CA ASN A 39 7.14 11.23 22.98
C ASN A 39 6.01 10.47 22.27
N VAL A 40 4.99 9.98 22.99
CA VAL A 40 3.89 9.17 22.43
C VAL A 40 3.21 9.87 21.27
N LEU A 41 2.88 11.14 21.43
CA LEU A 41 2.23 11.93 20.39
C LEU A 41 3.12 12.04 19.14
N ASN A 42 4.42 12.30 19.33
CA ASN A 42 5.37 12.39 18.22
C ASN A 42 5.51 11.06 17.46
N THR A 43 5.61 9.94 18.18
CA THR A 43 5.70 8.62 17.56
C THR A 43 4.43 8.26 16.80
N MET A 44 3.24 8.57 17.35
CA MET A 44 1.97 8.37 16.64
C MET A 44 1.87 9.22 15.37
N PHE A 45 2.23 10.50 15.43
CA PHE A 45 2.23 11.38 14.25
C PHE A 45 3.23 10.94 13.18
N LEU A 46 4.43 10.50 13.57
CA LEU A 46 5.42 9.99 12.62
C LEU A 46 4.89 8.77 11.86
N THR A 47 4.21 7.84 12.53
CA THR A 47 3.62 6.67 11.85
C THR A 47 2.52 7.06 10.87
N PHE A 48 1.70 8.06 11.20
CA PHE A 48 0.66 8.57 10.31
C PHE A 48 1.26 9.27 9.07
N ILE A 49 2.26 10.13 9.27
CA ILE A 49 2.94 10.84 8.17
C ILE A 49 3.66 9.82 7.27
N ALA A 50 4.36 8.85 7.84
CA ALA A 50 5.04 7.80 7.07
C ALA A 50 4.06 7.04 6.18
N PHE A 51 2.91 6.62 6.72
CA PHE A 51 1.85 5.98 5.93
C PHE A 51 1.34 6.89 4.81
N SER A 52 1.06 8.16 5.09
CA SER A 52 0.57 9.12 4.09
C SER A 52 1.57 9.37 2.97
N ILE A 53 2.87 9.38 3.26
CA ILE A 53 3.91 9.55 2.23
C ILE A 53 3.99 8.28 1.37
N VAL A 54 3.99 7.10 1.99
CA VAL A 54 4.05 5.82 1.27
C VAL A 54 2.83 5.63 0.38
N SER A 55 1.63 5.98 0.84
CA SER A 55 0.41 5.84 0.03
C SER A 55 0.43 6.74 -1.21
N VAL A 56 0.89 7.98 -1.07
CA VAL A 56 1.05 8.92 -2.20
C VAL A 56 2.09 8.41 -3.18
N ILE A 57 3.26 7.99 -2.69
CA ILE A 57 4.33 7.41 -3.53
C ILE A 57 3.81 6.18 -4.30
N TRP A 58 3.05 5.31 -3.63
CA TRP A 58 2.49 4.11 -4.22
C TRP A 58 1.59 4.42 -5.42
N VAL A 59 0.67 5.37 -5.27
CA VAL A 59 -0.28 5.76 -6.33
C VAL A 59 0.43 6.45 -7.49
N ILE A 60 1.44 7.29 -7.24
CA ILE A 60 2.11 8.04 -8.32
C ILE A 60 2.95 7.10 -9.19
N PHE A 61 3.82 6.29 -8.57
CA PHE A 61 4.77 5.45 -9.32
C PHE A 61 5.13 4.12 -8.65
N GLY A 62 4.81 3.91 -7.37
CA GLY A 62 5.26 2.72 -6.64
C GLY A 62 4.71 1.41 -7.20
N ASP A 63 3.45 1.41 -7.62
CA ASP A 63 2.81 0.27 -8.30
C ASP A 63 3.60 -0.17 -9.55
N GLN A 64 4.03 0.78 -10.37
CA GLN A 64 4.72 0.49 -11.63
C GLN A 64 6.13 -0.08 -11.43
N PHE A 65 6.86 0.42 -10.44
CA PHE A 65 8.18 -0.13 -10.15
C PHE A 65 8.10 -1.55 -9.57
N ALA A 66 6.97 -1.93 -8.96
CA ALA A 66 6.75 -3.26 -8.40
C ALA A 66 6.15 -4.25 -9.41
N PHE A 67 5.15 -3.83 -10.19
CA PHE A 67 4.33 -4.70 -11.04
C PHE A 67 4.38 -4.36 -12.54
N GLY A 68 5.07 -3.28 -12.92
CA GLY A 68 5.25 -2.89 -14.31
C GLY A 68 6.17 -3.84 -15.09
N THR A 69 6.32 -3.57 -16.39
CA THR A 69 7.12 -4.41 -17.30
C THR A 69 8.57 -4.54 -16.81
N PRO A 70 9.12 -5.76 -16.72
CA PRO A 70 10.43 -5.98 -16.10
C PRO A 70 11.55 -5.31 -16.89
N LEU A 71 12.33 -4.52 -16.17
CA LEU A 71 13.57 -3.88 -16.61
C LEU A 71 14.75 -4.46 -15.81
N LEU A 72 15.97 -4.31 -16.34
CA LEU A 72 17.20 -4.81 -15.68
C LEU A 72 17.14 -6.31 -15.33
N GLY A 73 16.58 -7.15 -16.20
CA GLY A 73 16.48 -8.59 -15.94
C GLY A 73 15.45 -8.98 -14.88
N GLY A 74 14.50 -8.10 -14.55
CA GLY A 74 13.41 -8.35 -13.60
C GLY A 74 13.60 -7.72 -12.22
N PHE A 75 14.63 -6.90 -12.02
CA PHE A 75 14.88 -6.22 -10.75
C PHE A 75 13.94 -5.04 -10.48
N ILE A 76 13.43 -4.39 -11.53
CA ILE A 76 12.59 -3.20 -11.40
C ILE A 76 11.59 -3.11 -12.55
N GLY A 77 10.37 -2.62 -12.30
CA GLY A 77 9.39 -2.33 -13.35
C GLY A 77 9.67 -1.02 -14.09
N SER A 78 9.25 -0.93 -15.36
CA SER A 78 9.36 0.27 -16.19
C SER A 78 8.33 1.34 -15.79
N PRO A 79 8.71 2.64 -15.70
CA PRO A 79 7.79 3.72 -15.33
C PRO A 79 6.95 4.22 -16.53
N SER A 80 6.22 3.32 -17.20
CA SER A 80 5.43 3.67 -18.38
C SER A 80 4.11 4.36 -18.05
N ASN A 81 3.53 4.09 -16.88
CA ASN A 81 2.20 4.54 -16.53
C ASN A 81 2.14 5.21 -15.14
N PHE A 82 2.20 6.53 -15.09
CA PHE A 82 2.04 7.24 -13.81
C PHE A 82 0.57 7.28 -13.36
N PHE A 83 0.34 7.43 -12.04
CA PHE A 83 -1.00 7.60 -11.45
C PHE A 83 -1.97 6.43 -11.70
N LEU A 84 -1.48 5.19 -11.68
CA LEU A 84 -2.28 3.98 -11.95
C LEU A 84 -2.93 3.98 -13.35
N SER A 85 -2.38 4.78 -14.29
CA SER A 85 -2.86 4.84 -15.67
C SER A 85 -2.71 3.47 -16.34
N GLY A 86 -3.69 3.07 -17.16
CA GLY A 86 -3.59 1.83 -17.94
C GLY A 86 -3.80 0.53 -17.16
N ILE A 87 -4.14 0.57 -15.87
CA ILE A 87 -4.57 -0.63 -15.12
C ILE A 87 -6.02 -0.94 -15.51
N GLY A 88 -6.20 -1.93 -16.39
CA GLY A 88 -7.48 -2.39 -16.91
C GLY A 88 -7.90 -3.75 -16.36
N LEU A 89 -9.10 -4.21 -16.73
CA LEU A 89 -9.59 -5.57 -16.40
C LEU A 89 -8.81 -6.66 -17.16
N ASP A 90 -7.99 -6.24 -18.12
CA ASP A 90 -7.34 -7.06 -19.14
C ASP A 90 -5.92 -7.50 -18.71
N ASP A 91 -5.38 -6.89 -17.65
CA ASP A 91 -4.06 -7.15 -17.07
C ASP A 91 -4.08 -8.17 -15.90
N LEU A 92 -5.25 -8.78 -15.62
CA LEU A 92 -5.53 -9.73 -14.52
C LEU A 92 -5.88 -11.13 -15.05
#